data_AF-A0A2V3ID52-F1
#
_entry.id   AF-A0A2V3ID52-F1
#
_cell.length_a   1.000
_cell.length_b   1.000
_cell.length_c   1.000
_cell.angle_alpha   90.00
_cell.angle_beta   90.00
_cell.angle_gamma   90.00
#
_symmetry.space_group_name_H-M   'P 1'
#
loop_
_entity.id
_entity.type
_entity.pdbx_description
1 polymer ?
#
loop_
_entity_poly.entity_id
_entity_poly.type
_entity_poly.pdbx_seq_one_letter_code
_entity_poly.pdbx_strand_id
1 'polypeptide(L)'
;MTQAVGDLSLFFKHINGQLAGLAGTYVDDSMLSGSDEFMKSTDVTSQRFEAKPKALDNFVFAGLEISTTDRGLCLHQRKQIGKLTMLPPDAPFSEFKSRLMSLEWITHTRPDISCRVAQLAQTSSSLT
;
A
#
# COMPACT_ATOMS: atom_id res chain seq x y z
N MET A 1 -12.53 11.08 14.89
CA MET A 1 -12.67 9.99 13.89
C MET A 1 -13.01 8.72 14.64
N THR A 2 -13.74 7.82 14.01
CA THR A 2 -14.12 6.52 14.57
C THR A 2 -13.45 5.44 13.74
N GLN A 3 -12.90 4.40 14.38
CA GLN A 3 -12.29 3.27 13.68
C GLN A 3 -13.36 2.37 13.05
N ALA A 4 -13.11 1.85 11.86
CA ALA A 4 -13.99 0.90 11.19
C ALA A 4 -13.99 -0.45 11.91
N VAL A 5 -15.17 -1.09 11.97
CA VAL A 5 -15.27 -2.45 12.49
C VAL A 5 -14.68 -3.40 11.44
N GLY A 6 -13.60 -4.11 11.79
CA GLY A 6 -12.95 -5.11 10.93
C GLY A 6 -11.67 -4.66 10.22
N ASP A 7 -11.34 -3.37 10.26
CA ASP A 7 -10.05 -2.86 9.77
C ASP A 7 -9.49 -1.83 10.77
N LEU A 8 -8.40 -2.22 11.44
CA LEU A 8 -7.77 -1.39 12.47
C LEU A 8 -7.10 -0.14 11.89
N SER A 9 -6.81 -0.14 10.59
CA SER A 9 -6.13 0.94 9.88
C SER A 9 -7.09 1.88 9.15
N LEU A 10 -8.40 1.60 9.17
CA LEU A 10 -9.41 2.42 8.52
C LEU A 10 -10.23 3.20 9.55
N PHE A 11 -10.36 4.50 9.34
CA PHE A 11 -11.16 5.40 10.15
C PHE A 11 -12.18 6.12 9.29
N PHE A 12 -13.29 6.51 9.89
CA PHE A 12 -14.31 7.33 9.25
C PHE A 12 -14.73 8.47 10.18
N LYS A 13 -15.34 9.51 9.60
CA LYS A 13 -15.87 10.64 10.36
C LYS A 13 -17.26 10.99 9.84
N HIS A 14 -18.20 11.13 10.77
CA HIS A 14 -19.48 11.74 10.49
C HIS A 14 -19.44 13.23 10.84
N ILE A 15 -20.07 14.06 10.02
CA ILE A 15 -20.32 15.47 10.28
C ILE A 15 -21.81 15.71 10.03
N ASN A 16 -22.49 16.36 10.98
CA ASN A 16 -23.94 16.58 10.93
C ASN A 16 -24.76 15.29 10.68
N GLY A 17 -24.30 14.16 11.26
CA GLY A 17 -24.94 12.86 11.11
C GLY A 17 -24.67 12.13 9.78
N GLN A 18 -23.93 12.72 8.84
CA GLN A 18 -23.62 12.12 7.54
C GLN A 18 -22.15 11.71 7.44
N LEU A 19 -21.85 10.66 6.69
CA LEU A 19 -20.47 10.23 6.42
C LEU A 19 -19.74 11.34 5.64
N ALA A 20 -18.78 11.99 6.29
CA ALA A 20 -18.05 13.11 5.74
C ALA A 20 -16.71 12.69 5.13
N GLY A 21 -16.10 11.62 5.62
CA GLY A 21 -14.85 11.13 5.05
C GLY A 21 -14.30 9.89 5.73
N LEU A 22 -13.27 9.35 5.08
CA LEU A 22 -12.50 8.17 5.42
C LEU A 22 -11.02 8.55 5.52
N ALA A 23 -10.30 7.89 6.42
CA ALA A 23 -8.86 7.97 6.56
C ALA A 23 -8.30 6.56 6.70
N GLY A 24 -7.52 6.12 5.72
CA GLY A 24 -6.70 4.91 5.82
C GLY A 24 -5.29 5.27 6.27
N THR A 25 -4.73 4.49 7.20
CA THR A 25 -3.36 4.72 7.72
C THR A 25 -2.52 3.45 7.65
N TYR A 26 -1.27 3.59 7.24
CA TYR A 26 -0.28 2.52 7.25
C TYR A 26 1.05 3.08 7.75
N VAL A 27 1.39 2.82 9.02
CA VAL A 27 2.56 3.39 9.69
C VAL A 27 2.56 4.93 9.58
N ASP A 28 3.49 5.50 8.82
CA ASP A 28 3.65 6.94 8.59
C ASP A 28 2.91 7.45 7.35
N ASP A 29 2.38 6.55 6.53
CA ASP A 29 1.54 6.90 5.37
C ASP A 29 0.07 7.03 5.78
N SER A 30 -0.60 8.05 5.25
CA SER A 30 -2.05 8.21 5.38
C SER A 30 -2.68 8.59 4.05
N MET A 31 -3.87 8.06 3.79
CA MET A 31 -4.70 8.35 2.64
C MET A 31 -6.07 8.81 3.11
N LEU A 32 -6.52 9.94 2.61
CA LEU A 32 -7.76 10.60 3.03
C LEU A 32 -8.71 10.70 1.84
N SER A 33 -10.00 10.52 2.08
CA SER A 33 -11.05 10.76 1.09
C SER A 33 -12.29 11.29 1.79
N GLY A 34 -12.92 12.35 1.27
CA GLY A 34 -14.10 12.92 1.90
C GLY A 34 -14.43 14.31 1.39
N SER A 35 -15.36 14.96 2.07
CA SER A 35 -15.79 16.33 1.78
C SER A 35 -14.71 17.37 2.10
N ASP A 36 -14.84 18.57 1.55
CA ASP A 36 -13.96 19.71 1.88
C ASP A 36 -13.96 20.01 3.39
N GLU A 37 -15.11 19.86 4.06
CA GLU A 37 -15.22 20.05 5.50
C GLU A 37 -14.41 19.00 6.27
N PHE A 38 -14.46 17.74 5.82
CA PHE A 38 -13.61 16.68 6.37
C PHE A 38 -12.13 17.00 6.17
N MET A 39 -11.73 17.38 4.95
CA MET A 39 -10.34 17.69 4.61
C MET A 39 -9.80 18.84 5.48
N LYS A 40 -10.53 19.95 5.59
CA LYS A 40 -10.19 21.07 6.49
C LYS A 40 -10.04 20.62 7.93
N SER A 41 -10.91 19.73 8.40
CA SER A 41 -10.83 19.23 9.77
C SER A 41 -9.58 18.36 10.04
N THR A 42 -8.91 17.87 8.98
CA THR A 42 -7.65 17.10 9.10
C THR A 42 -6.40 17.98 9.11
N ASP A 43 -6.52 19.28 8.86
CA ASP A 43 -5.36 20.19 8.76
C ASP A 43 -4.65 20.33 10.10
N VAL A 44 -5.40 20.40 11.20
CA VAL A 44 -4.84 20.44 12.56
C VAL A 44 -4.01 19.19 12.86
N THR A 45 -4.50 18.02 12.46
CA THR A 45 -3.76 16.76 12.58
C THR A 45 -2.50 16.79 11.72
N SER A 46 -2.62 17.30 10.48
CA SER A 46 -1.49 17.38 9.54
C SER A 46 -0.38 18.30 10.06
N GLN A 47 -0.74 19.44 10.65
CA GLN A 47 0.20 20.35 11.29
C GLN A 47 0.87 19.71 12.51
N ARG A 48 0.10 19.04 13.37
CA ARG A 48 0.62 18.40 14.58
C ARG A 48 1.64 17.30 14.29
N PHE A 49 1.45 16.55 13.21
CA PHE A 49 2.34 15.45 12.80
C PHE A 49 3.33 15.85 11.72
N GLU A 50 3.45 17.15 11.39
CA GLU A 50 4.35 17.67 10.36
C GLU A 50 4.20 16.92 9.02
N ALA A 51 2.96 16.58 8.68
CA ALA A 51 2.66 15.80 7.49
C ALA A 51 3.04 16.58 6.22
N LYS A 52 3.47 15.83 5.20
CA LYS A 52 3.70 16.38 3.87
C LYS A 52 2.41 17.03 3.33
N PRO A 53 2.52 18.02 2.44
CA PRO A 53 1.36 18.57 1.74
C PRO A 53 0.52 17.46 1.10
N LYS A 54 -0.81 17.56 1.23
CA LYS A 54 -1.72 16.57 0.65
C LYS A 54 -1.60 16.60 -0.87
N ALA A 55 -1.38 15.43 -1.46
CA ALA A 55 -1.40 15.24 -2.90
C ALA A 55 -2.73 14.58 -3.29
N LEU A 56 -3.46 15.18 -4.23
CA LEU A 56 -4.70 14.61 -4.76
C LEU A 56 -4.46 13.57 -5.85
N ASP A 57 -3.30 13.63 -6.50
CA ASP A 57 -2.92 12.73 -7.58
C ASP A 57 -1.40 12.50 -7.59
N ASN A 58 -0.97 11.44 -8.26
CA ASN A 58 0.45 11.08 -8.43
C ASN A 58 1.19 10.94 -7.09
N PHE A 59 0.62 10.17 -6.18
CA PHE A 59 1.17 9.95 -4.83
C PHE A 59 1.56 8.49 -4.61
N VAL A 60 2.21 8.23 -3.47
CA VAL A 60 2.56 6.88 -3.02
C VAL A 60 1.87 6.62 -1.70
N PHE A 61 1.26 5.45 -1.56
CA PHE A 61 0.70 4.97 -0.30
C PHE A 61 1.11 3.52 -0.08
N ALA A 62 1.72 3.21 1.06
CA ALA A 62 2.24 1.88 1.38
C ALA A 62 3.14 1.31 0.27
N GLY A 63 3.90 2.16 -0.42
CA GLY A 63 4.77 1.76 -1.53
C GLY A 63 4.08 1.50 -2.87
N LEU A 64 2.77 1.66 -3.00
CA LEU A 64 2.04 1.66 -4.28
C LEU A 64 2.04 3.07 -4.86
N GLU A 65 2.51 3.23 -6.09
CA GLU A 65 2.36 4.46 -6.87
C GLU A 65 0.93 4.52 -7.41
N ILE A 66 0.19 5.58 -7.08
CA ILE A 66 -1.22 5.75 -7.43
C ILE A 66 -1.34 7.03 -8.25
N SER A 67 -2.02 6.90 -9.38
CA SER A 67 -2.32 8.01 -10.29
C SER A 67 -3.74 7.90 -10.82
N THR A 68 -4.31 9.02 -11.20
CA THR A 68 -5.64 9.13 -11.79
C THR A 68 -5.50 9.19 -13.31
N THR A 69 -6.37 8.47 -13.99
CA THR A 69 -6.50 8.44 -15.44
C THR A 69 -7.92 8.86 -15.81
N ASP A 70 -8.14 9.13 -17.09
CA ASP A 70 -9.47 9.36 -17.67
C ASP A 70 -10.46 8.21 -17.42
N ARG A 71 -9.96 7.00 -17.17
CA ARG A 71 -10.74 5.77 -16.96
C ARG A 71 -10.76 5.25 -15.52
N GLY A 72 -10.18 5.98 -14.57
CA GLY A 72 -10.15 5.59 -13.16
C GLY A 72 -8.74 5.64 -12.58
N LEU A 73 -8.46 4.78 -11.60
CA LEU A 73 -7.16 4.75 -10.91
C LEU A 73 -6.18 3.78 -11.58
N CYS A 74 -4.92 4.18 -11.66
CA CYS A 74 -3.82 3.35 -12.09
C CYS A 74 -2.84 3.14 -10.93
N LEU A 75 -2.56 1.87 -10.63
CA LEU A 75 -1.69 1.44 -9.55
C LEU A 75 -0.43 0.78 -10.13
N HIS A 76 0.73 1.17 -9.63
CA HIS A 76 2.02 0.67 -10.08
C HIS A 76 2.99 0.42 -8.93
N GLN A 77 3.92 -0.52 -9.11
CA GLN A 77 5.01 -0.82 -8.17
C GLN A 77 6.36 -0.74 -8.89
N ARG A 78 6.55 0.26 -9.76
CA ARG A 78 7.75 0.37 -10.62
C ARG A 78 9.02 0.43 -9.79
N LYS A 79 9.02 1.17 -8.69
CA LYS A 79 10.17 1.24 -7.77
C LYS A 79 10.55 -0.12 -7.18
N GLN A 80 9.59 -0.97 -6.84
CA GLN A 80 9.85 -2.30 -6.27
C GLN A 80 10.30 -3.27 -7.35
N ILE A 81 9.67 -3.23 -8.53
CA ILE A 81 10.09 -4.03 -9.69
C ILE A 81 11.54 -3.70 -10.07
N GLY A 82 11.92 -2.41 -10.08
CA GLY A 82 13.28 -1.98 -10.38
C GLY A 82 14.34 -2.40 -9.35
N LYS A 83 13.94 -2.84 -8.15
CA LYS A 83 14.84 -3.37 -7.11
C LYS A 83 15.05 -4.88 -7.21
N LEU A 84 14.34 -5.56 -8.10
CA LEU A 84 14.48 -7.01 -8.27
C LEU A 84 15.80 -7.31 -8.98
N THR A 85 16.55 -8.26 -8.41
CA THR A 85 17.75 -8.81 -9.02
C THR A 85 17.57 -10.31 -9.14
N MET A 86 18.23 -10.89 -10.14
CA MET A 86 18.32 -12.34 -10.28
C MET A 86 19.03 -12.92 -9.05
N LEU A 87 18.51 -14.04 -8.55
CA LEU A 87 19.22 -14.83 -7.55
C LEU A 87 20.29 -15.68 -8.25
N PRO A 88 21.50 -15.78 -7.66
CA PRO A 88 22.47 -16.76 -8.13
C PRO A 88 21.97 -18.19 -7.89
N PRO A 89 22.37 -19.18 -8.70
CA PRO A 89 21.90 -20.57 -8.56
C PRO A 89 22.23 -21.21 -7.20
N ASP A 90 23.29 -20.75 -6.55
CA ASP A 90 23.79 -21.21 -5.25
C ASP A 90 23.37 -20.30 -4.08
N ALA A 91 22.39 -19.40 -4.31
CA ALA A 91 21.87 -18.52 -3.27
C ALA A 91 21.41 -19.30 -2.03
N PRO A 92 21.78 -18.85 -0.81
CA PRO A 92 21.25 -19.43 0.42
C PRO A 92 19.71 -19.37 0.44
N PHE A 93 19.09 -20.37 1.09
CA PHE A 93 17.63 -20.42 1.20
C PHE A 93 17.01 -19.16 1.84
N SER A 94 17.74 -18.49 2.74
CA SER A 94 17.32 -17.21 3.34
C SER A 94 17.20 -16.09 2.29
N GLU A 95 18.11 -16.06 1.32
CA GLU A 95 18.08 -15.10 0.21
C GLU A 95 16.96 -15.43 -0.77
N PHE A 96 16.75 -16.72 -1.07
CA PHE A 96 15.59 -17.20 -1.82
C PHE A 96 14.28 -16.73 -1.19
N LYS A 97 14.08 -16.96 0.12
CA LYS A 97 12.90 -16.50 0.84
C LYS A 97 12.73 -14.98 0.77
N SER A 98 13.80 -14.22 1.02
CA SER A 98 13.76 -12.76 0.95
C SER A 98 13.32 -12.27 -0.44
N ARG A 99 13.84 -12.88 -1.50
CA ARG A 99 13.44 -12.54 -2.88
C ARG A 99 12.00 -12.96 -3.19
N LEU A 100 11.57 -14.12 -2.69
CA LEU A 100 10.19 -14.58 -2.82
C LEU A 100 9.21 -13.58 -2.19
N MET A 101 9.50 -13.06 -0.99
CA MET A 101 8.67 -12.02 -0.36
C MET A 101 8.62 -10.75 -1.21
N SER A 102 9.72 -10.38 -1.86
CA SER A 102 9.76 -9.25 -2.79
C SER A 102 8.89 -9.49 -4.03
N LEU A 103 8.86 -10.72 -4.54
CA LEU A 103 7.99 -11.13 -5.66
C LEU A 103 6.52 -11.19 -5.25
N GLU A 104 6.22 -11.69 -4.05
CA GLU A 104 4.87 -11.69 -3.49
C GLU A 104 4.34 -10.26 -3.37
N TRP A 105 5.18 -9.33 -2.89
CA TRP A 105 4.80 -7.93 -2.78
C TRP A 105 4.37 -7.31 -4.11
N ILE A 106 5.04 -7.61 -5.23
CA ILE A 106 4.67 -7.03 -6.54
C ILE A 106 3.42 -7.66 -7.17
N THR A 107 2.89 -8.77 -6.62
CA THR A 107 1.69 -9.42 -7.16
C THR A 107 0.45 -8.53 -7.08
N HIS A 108 0.42 -7.52 -6.20
CA HIS A 108 -0.63 -6.51 -6.11
C HIS A 108 -0.88 -5.79 -7.45
N THR A 109 0.14 -5.64 -8.29
CA THR A 109 0.02 -5.05 -9.65
C THR A 109 0.39 -6.02 -10.77
N ARG A 110 0.80 -7.25 -10.44
CA ARG A 110 1.24 -8.31 -11.37
C ARG A 110 0.54 -9.63 -11.07
N PRO A 111 -0.78 -9.73 -11.31
CA PRO A 111 -1.53 -10.96 -11.07
C PRO A 111 -1.06 -12.11 -11.97
N ASP A 112 -0.43 -11.80 -13.12
CA ASP A 112 0.07 -12.77 -14.09
C ASP A 112 1.17 -13.69 -13.53
N ILE A 113 1.90 -13.26 -12.50
CA ILE A 113 2.93 -14.09 -11.84
C ILE A 113 2.46 -14.73 -10.52
N SER A 114 1.26 -14.40 -10.04
CA SER A 114 0.77 -14.79 -8.71
C SER A 114 0.80 -16.31 -8.48
N CYS A 115 0.34 -17.10 -9.45
CA CYS A 115 0.35 -18.56 -9.35
C CYS A 115 1.77 -19.14 -9.25
N ARG A 116 2.74 -18.56 -9.97
CA ARG A 116 4.14 -19.01 -9.93
C ARG A 116 4.78 -18.66 -8.58
N VAL A 117 4.51 -17.47 -8.05
CA VAL A 117 4.95 -17.07 -6.71
C VAL A 117 4.37 -18.01 -5.65
N ALA A 118 3.08 -18.34 -5.73
CA ALA A 118 2.45 -19.28 -4.80
C ALA A 118 3.07 -20.70 -4.85
N GLN A 119 3.47 -21.17 -6.04
CA GLN A 119 4.19 -22.43 -6.19
C GLN A 119 5.57 -22.37 -5.52
N LEU A 120 6.33 -21.29 -5.76
CA LEU A 120 7.65 -21.09 -5.14
C LEU A 120 7.57 -20.98 -3.61
N ALA A 121 6.47 -20.47 -3.07
CA ALA A 121 6.24 -20.37 -1.62
C ALA A 121 6.07 -21.72 -0.91
N GLN A 122 5.85 -22.80 -1.65
CA GLN A 122 5.76 -24.15 -1.10
C GLN A 122 7.14 -24.79 -0.87
N THR A 123 8.23 -24.18 -1.37
CA THR A 123 9.58 -24.68 -1.17
C THR A 123 10.02 -24.54 0.28
N SER A 124 10.49 -25.64 0.88
CA SER A 124 10.97 -25.70 2.26
C SER A 124 12.49 -25.92 2.32
N SER A 125 13.12 -25.54 3.44
CA SER A 125 14.56 -25.71 3.68
C SER A 125 14.99 -27.17 3.82
N SER A 126 14.04 -28.12 3.87
CA SER A 126 14.30 -29.54 4.09
C SER A 126 14.53 -30.32 2.79
N LEU A 127 14.49 -29.65 1.64
CA LEU A 127 14.58 -30.24 0.29
C LEU A 127 15.91 -29.98 -0.43
N THR A 128 16.90 -29.40 0.26
CA THR A 128 18.26 -29.14 -0.21
C THR A 128 19.26 -29.68 0.79
#